data_AF-A0A7W0XEI6-F1
#
_entry.id   AF-A0A7W0XEI6-F1
#
_cell.length_a   1.000
_cell.length_b   1.000
_cell.length_c   1.000
_cell.angle_alpha   90.00
_cell.angle_beta   90.00
_cell.angle_gamma   90.00
#
_symmetry.space_group_name_H-M   'P 1'
#
loop_
_entity.id
_entity.type
_entity.pdbx_description
1 polymer ?
#
loop_
_entity_poly.entity_id
_entity_poly.type
_entity_poly.pdbx_seq_one_letter_code
_entity_poly.pdbx_strand_id
1 'polypeptide(L)'
;MRALPDRYPETWEMATTSADIRRIAGAGKLAALMGLEGGYAIDERLEYVQRYYQMGVRYMSPAWSVSTSWAGSSNDEVGQTRGLNDFGKSVIREMN
;
A
#
# COMPACT_ATOMS: atom_id res chain seq x y z
N MET A 1 -12.60 -0.99 3.79
CA MET A 1 -12.14 -1.55 2.50
C MET A 1 -12.71 -2.94 2.18
N ARG A 2 -13.30 -3.69 3.13
CA ARG A 2 -13.93 -5.01 2.85
C ARG A 2 -15.39 -4.95 2.37
N ALA A 3 -16.04 -3.79 2.49
CA ALA A 3 -17.48 -3.64 2.28
C ALA A 3 -18.00 -4.09 0.89
N LEU A 4 -17.22 -3.95 -0.18
CA LEU A 4 -17.63 -4.40 -1.51
C LEU A 4 -17.56 -5.93 -1.67
N PRO A 5 -16.41 -6.59 -1.41
CA PRO A 5 -16.33 -8.06 -1.32
C PRO A 5 -17.34 -8.68 -0.36
N ASP A 6 -17.60 -8.05 0.79
CA ASP A 6 -18.55 -8.57 1.77
C ASP A 6 -20.01 -8.46 1.28
N ARG A 7 -20.33 -7.40 0.52
CA ARG A 7 -21.69 -7.12 0.05
C ARG A 7 -22.02 -7.78 -1.29
N TYR A 8 -21.02 -8.01 -2.12
CA TYR A 8 -21.14 -8.54 -3.49
C TYR A 8 -20.14 -9.68 -3.73
N PRO A 9 -20.17 -10.77 -2.94
CA PRO A 9 -19.19 -11.85 -3.00
C PRO A 9 -19.23 -12.65 -4.31
N GLU A 10 -20.33 -12.57 -5.06
CA GLU A 10 -20.45 -13.10 -6.41
C GLU A 10 -19.64 -12.30 -7.45
N THR A 11 -19.41 -11.01 -7.17
CA THR A 11 -18.73 -10.07 -8.08
C THR A 11 -17.28 -9.80 -7.67
N TRP A 12 -17.02 -9.66 -6.36
CA TRP A 12 -15.74 -9.22 -5.81
C TRP A 12 -15.15 -10.25 -4.86
N GLU A 13 -13.82 -10.30 -4.79
CA GLU A 13 -13.12 -11.12 -3.80
C GLU A 13 -11.79 -10.47 -3.39
N MET A 14 -11.44 -10.56 -2.11
CA MET A 14 -10.17 -10.02 -1.60
C MET A 14 -8.98 -10.87 -2.06
N ALA A 15 -7.94 -10.22 -2.56
CA ALA A 15 -6.69 -10.85 -2.95
C ALA A 15 -5.54 -10.37 -2.07
N THR A 16 -4.70 -11.31 -1.62
CA THR A 16 -3.49 -10.99 -0.85
C THR A 16 -2.21 -11.50 -1.50
N THR A 17 -2.34 -12.29 -2.57
CA THR A 17 -1.24 -12.87 -3.33
C THR A 17 -1.50 -12.75 -4.84
N SER A 18 -0.45 -12.84 -5.65
CA SER A 18 -0.61 -12.90 -7.11
C SER A 18 -1.37 -14.16 -7.57
N ALA A 19 -1.31 -15.24 -6.80
CA ALA A 19 -2.09 -16.45 -7.04
C ALA A 19 -3.59 -16.22 -6.82
N ASP A 20 -3.96 -15.48 -5.77
CA ASP A 20 -5.37 -15.07 -5.55
C ASP A 20 -5.89 -14.28 -6.73
N ILE A 21 -5.12 -13.28 -7.20
CA ILE A 21 -5.52 -12.44 -8.35
C ILE A 21 -5.84 -13.33 -9.56
N ARG A 22 -4.94 -14.25 -9.90
CA ARG A 22 -5.15 -15.16 -11.05
C ARG A 22 -6.36 -16.07 -10.86
N ARG A 23 -6.53 -16.65 -9.67
CA ARG A 23 -7.66 -17.53 -9.35
C ARG A 23 -9.00 -16.79 -9.42
N ILE A 24 -9.08 -15.61 -8.82
CA ILE A 24 -10.30 -14.78 -8.77
C ILE A 24 -10.69 -14.33 -10.18
N ALA A 25 -9.72 -13.85 -10.96
CA ALA A 25 -9.96 -13.50 -12.36
C ALA A 25 -10.40 -14.70 -13.20
N GLY A 26 -9.78 -15.88 -13.00
CA GLY A 26 -10.17 -17.12 -13.66
C GLY A 26 -11.58 -17.61 -13.29
N ALA A 27 -12.09 -17.21 -12.12
CA ALA A 27 -13.47 -17.46 -11.68
C ALA A 27 -14.47 -16.40 -12.18
N GLY A 28 -14.04 -15.45 -13.02
CA GLY A 28 -14.90 -14.39 -13.57
C GLY A 28 -15.23 -13.26 -12.59
N LYS A 29 -14.47 -13.13 -11.49
CA LYS A 29 -14.66 -12.11 -10.45
C LYS A 29 -13.62 -11.00 -10.50
N LEU A 30 -13.90 -9.89 -9.83
CA LEU A 30 -12.98 -8.78 -9.61
C LEU A 30 -12.15 -9.00 -8.34
N ALA A 31 -10.82 -9.04 -8.50
CA ALA A 31 -9.89 -9.11 -7.38
C ALA A 31 -9.67 -7.72 -6.74
N ALA A 32 -9.95 -7.60 -5.46
CA ALA A 32 -9.75 -6.38 -4.67
C ALA A 32 -8.47 -6.50 -3.82
N LEU A 33 -7.62 -5.47 -3.86
CA LEU A 33 -6.42 -5.37 -3.03
C LEU A 33 -6.53 -4.18 -2.09
N MET A 34 -5.90 -4.27 -0.91
CA MET A 34 -5.76 -3.14 -0.01
C MET A 34 -4.40 -2.47 -0.19
N GLY A 35 -4.42 -1.15 -0.29
CA GLY A 35 -3.23 -0.33 -0.43
C GLY A 35 -3.26 0.91 0.44
N LEU A 36 -2.09 1.49 0.65
CA LEU A 36 -1.89 2.77 1.31
C LEU A 36 -1.26 3.76 0.33
N GLU A 37 -1.96 4.85 0.02
CA GLU A 37 -1.44 5.89 -0.86
C GLU A 37 -0.77 6.99 -0.04
N GLY A 38 0.54 6.89 0.12
CA GLY A 38 1.37 7.81 0.88
C GLY A 38 1.76 7.26 2.25
N GLY A 39 3.01 7.51 2.61
CA GLY A 39 3.65 7.01 3.83
C GLY A 39 3.25 7.71 5.13
N TYR A 40 2.27 8.62 5.10
CA TYR A 40 1.80 9.30 6.31
C TYR A 40 1.05 8.36 7.25
N ALA A 41 0.45 7.28 6.73
CA ALA A 41 -0.28 6.30 7.53
C ALA A 41 0.62 5.57 8.54
N ILE A 42 1.92 5.45 8.27
CA ILE A 42 2.85 4.77 9.18
C ILE A 42 3.41 5.69 10.26
N ASP A 43 3.16 7.00 10.24
CA ASP A 43 3.54 7.94 11.31
C ASP A 43 4.99 7.78 11.82
N GLU A 44 5.95 7.62 10.89
CA GLU A 44 7.37 7.39 11.19
C GLU A 44 7.66 6.18 12.10
N ARG A 45 6.76 5.20 12.10
CA ARG A 45 6.85 3.96 12.88
C ARG A 45 7.00 2.77 11.95
N LEU A 46 8.17 2.14 12.00
CA LEU A 46 8.46 0.97 11.17
C LEU A 46 7.51 -0.18 11.50
N GLU A 47 7.11 -0.31 12.76
CA GLU A 47 6.17 -1.33 13.24
C GLU A 47 4.78 -1.24 12.56
N TYR A 48 4.41 -0.07 12.03
CA TYR A 48 3.12 0.10 11.36
C TYR A 48 3.11 -0.51 9.95
N VAL A 49 4.27 -0.64 9.29
CA VAL A 49 4.37 -1.36 8.02
C VAL A 49 3.87 -2.80 8.18
N GLN A 50 4.42 -3.52 9.16
CA GLN A 50 4.03 -4.90 9.45
C GLN A 50 2.58 -5.00 9.95
N ARG A 51 2.13 -4.04 10.77
CA ARG A 51 0.74 -3.99 11.25
C ARG A 51 -0.26 -3.88 10.09
N TYR A 52 -0.01 -2.99 9.12
CA TYR A 52 -0.87 -2.86 7.94
C TYR A 52 -0.81 -4.09 7.04
N TYR A 53 0.37 -4.71 6.89
CA TYR A 53 0.50 -5.96 6.16
C TYR A 53 -0.36 -7.08 6.77
N GLN A 54 -0.36 -7.22 8.11
CA GLN A 54 -1.21 -8.18 8.82
C GLN A 54 -2.70 -7.89 8.66
N MET A 55 -3.08 -6.61 8.50
CA MET A 55 -4.46 -6.22 8.19
C MET A 55 -4.87 -6.53 6.75
N GLY A 56 -3.93 -6.89 5.88
CA GLY A 56 -4.14 -7.32 4.49
C GLY A 56 -3.71 -6.30 3.43
N VAL A 57 -3.02 -5.22 3.81
CA VAL A 57 -2.40 -4.28 2.85
C VAL A 57 -1.29 -4.99 2.08
N ARG A 58 -1.23 -4.76 0.77
CA ARG A 58 -0.23 -5.40 -0.12
C ARG A 58 0.57 -4.44 -0.98
N TYR A 59 0.27 -3.14 -0.92
CA TYR A 59 1.13 -2.12 -1.49
C TYR A 59 1.03 -0.83 -0.67
N MET A 60 2.11 -0.07 -0.65
CA MET A 60 2.14 1.28 -0.09
C MET A 60 3.03 2.14 -0.97
N SER A 61 2.60 3.37 -1.27
CA SER A 61 3.49 4.37 -1.87
C SER A 61 4.19 5.19 -0.77
N PRO A 62 5.51 5.45 -0.87
CA PRO A 62 6.24 6.25 0.12
C PRO A 62 5.71 7.67 0.29
N ALA A 63 5.31 8.29 -0.81
CA ALA A 63 4.67 9.61 -0.86
C ALA A 63 3.50 9.56 -1.87
N TRP A 64 2.67 10.59 -1.85
CA TRP A 64 1.65 10.82 -2.88
C TRP A 64 1.81 12.25 -3.40
N SER A 65 0.79 13.10 -3.28
CA SER A 65 0.84 14.50 -3.74
C SER A 65 1.75 15.40 -2.89
N VAL A 66 2.01 15.02 -1.64
CA VAL A 66 2.86 15.76 -0.68
C VAL A 66 3.94 14.83 -0.14
N SER A 67 5.13 15.38 0.03
CA SER A 67 6.29 14.76 0.65
C SER A 67 5.97 14.39 2.09
N THR A 68 6.44 13.23 2.51
CA THR A 68 6.53 12.91 3.93
C THR A 68 7.82 13.48 4.50
N SER A 69 8.02 13.37 5.81
CA SER A 69 9.31 13.65 6.46
C SER A 69 10.44 12.75 5.94
N TRP A 70 10.11 11.62 5.29
CA TRP A 70 11.06 10.57 4.92
C TRP A 70 11.11 10.20 3.44
N ALA A 71 10.18 10.68 2.62
CA ALA A 71 10.14 10.50 1.18
C ALA A 71 9.61 11.75 0.46
N GLY A 72 10.25 12.14 -0.63
CA GLY A 72 9.78 13.23 -1.48
C GLY A 72 8.64 12.84 -2.41
N SER A 73 7.74 13.79 -2.63
CA SER A 73 6.75 13.80 -3.71
C SER A 73 7.29 14.55 -4.92
N SER A 74 7.02 14.07 -6.13
CA SER A 74 7.32 14.83 -7.35
C SER A 74 6.45 16.07 -7.53
N ASN A 75 5.36 16.17 -6.76
CA ASN A 75 4.34 17.21 -6.88
C ASN A 75 4.56 18.39 -5.91
N ASP A 76 5.61 18.37 -5.08
CA ASP A 76 6.00 19.55 -4.29
C ASP A 76 7.49 19.90 -4.43
N GLU A 77 7.81 21.16 -4.19
CA GLU A 77 9.14 21.75 -4.40
C GLU A 77 10.23 21.04 -3.57
N VAL A 78 9.87 20.63 -2.35
CA VAL A 78 10.79 19.95 -1.43
C VAL A 78 11.13 18.54 -1.94
N GLY A 79 10.13 17.82 -2.43
CA GLY A 79 10.22 16.44 -2.86
C GLY A 79 10.92 16.24 -4.20
N GLN A 80 10.96 17.27 -5.05
CA GLN A 80 11.75 17.25 -6.29
C GLN A 80 13.24 16.97 -6.06
N THR A 81 13.77 17.28 -4.87
CA THR A 81 15.17 17.01 -4.49
C THR A 81 15.32 16.04 -3.33
N ARG A 82 14.29 15.88 -2.48
CA ARG A 82 14.28 14.98 -1.33
C ARG A 82 13.94 13.56 -1.77
N GLY A 83 14.94 12.75 -2.07
CA GLY A 83 14.76 11.30 -2.22
C GLY A 83 14.35 10.61 -0.91
N LEU A 84 14.66 9.32 -0.77
CA LEU A 84 14.50 8.63 0.52
C LEU A 84 15.64 8.97 1.48
N ASN A 85 15.29 9.39 2.71
CA ASN A 85 16.26 9.48 3.80
C ASN A 85 16.54 8.08 4.40
N ASP A 86 17.34 7.99 5.46
CA ASP A 86 17.71 6.69 6.03
C ASP A 86 16.55 5.94 6.69
N PHE A 87 15.58 6.66 7.26
CA PHE A 87 14.32 6.07 7.71
C PHE A 87 13.53 5.53 6.52
N GLY A 88 13.37 6.31 5.46
CA GLY A 88 12.67 5.89 4.25
C GLY A 88 13.30 4.67 3.58
N LYS A 89 14.63 4.58 3.55
CA LYS A 89 15.33 3.36 3.10
C LYS A 89 15.02 2.15 3.99
N SER A 90 14.87 2.36 5.29
CA SER A 90 14.51 1.30 6.24
C SER A 90 13.07 0.84 6.04
N VAL A 91 12.15 1.76 5.74
CA VAL A 91 10.77 1.43 5.34
C VAL A 91 10.75 0.57 4.09
N ILE A 92 11.50 0.93 3.05
CA ILE A 92 11.58 0.08 1.83
C ILE A 92 12.15 -1.31 2.13
N ARG A 93 13.12 -1.43 3.05
CA ARG A 93 13.64 -2.75 3.46
C ARG A 93 12.61 -3.58 4.20
N GLU A 94 11.81 -2.99 5.07
CA GLU A 94 10.72 -3.69 5.78
C GLU A 94 9.60 -4.13 4.82
N MET A 95 9.40 -3.41 3.71
CA MET A 95 8.40 -3.76 2.69
C MET A 95 8.80 -4.92 1.76
N ASN A 96 10.09 -5.25 1.68
CA ASN A 96 10.66 -6.25 0.75
C ASN A 96 10.82 -7.63 1.43
#